data_AF-A0A3N8GVC6-F1
#
_entry.id   AF-A0A3N8GVC6-F1
#
_cell.length_a   1.000
_cell.length_b   1.000
_cell.length_c   1.000
_cell.angle_alpha   90.00
_cell.angle_beta   90.00
_cell.angle_gamma   90.00
#
_symmetry.space_group_name_H-M   'P 1'
#
loop_
_entity.id
_entity.type
_entity.pdbx_description
1 polymer ?
#
loop_
_entity_poly.entity_id
_entity_poly.type
_entity_poly.pdbx_seq_one_letter_code
_entity_poly.pdbx_strand_id
1 'polypeptide(L)'
;MKPARSLFSHAARCAGAACVAAALAQPAAAGQQAQPAFARHSPYRPTGLPQRAKIYYQMTRGIDNMRVRHTASDNLIRFSYRVTDPVAAKRLGDKSATPHLYGQTSHALLDIPVMDKIGQLRQSGPLQAGHEYWMVFSNKGSAIKPGERVNVLVGSFHIDGLVVE
;
A
#
# COMPACT_ATOMS: atom_id res chain seq x y z
N MET A 1 -11.26 -87.42 34.61
CA MET A 1 -12.26 -87.74 35.64
C MET A 1 -13.54 -86.97 35.32
N LYS A 2 -14.66 -87.66 35.10
CA LYS A 2 -16.04 -87.15 35.03
C LYS A 2 -16.76 -87.65 36.31
N PRO A 3 -17.99 -87.24 36.68
CA PRO A 3 -18.85 -86.10 36.28
C PRO A 3 -19.59 -85.42 37.47
N ALA A 4 -20.45 -84.41 37.24
CA ALA A 4 -21.75 -84.15 37.91
C ALA A 4 -22.29 -82.78 37.43
N ARG A 5 -23.27 -82.61 36.54
CA ARG A 5 -24.71 -82.95 36.47
C ARG A 5 -25.62 -82.18 37.45
N SER A 6 -26.71 -81.65 36.87
CA SER A 6 -27.99 -81.15 37.43
C SER A 6 -28.13 -79.61 37.42
N LEU A 7 -28.83 -78.94 36.49
CA LEU A 7 -30.29 -78.92 36.21
C LEU A 7 -31.15 -78.71 37.46
N PHE A 8 -31.84 -77.57 37.58
CA PHE A 8 -33.29 -77.47 37.76
C PHE A 8 -33.77 -76.01 37.59
N SER A 9 -34.82 -75.88 36.79
CA SER A 9 -35.61 -74.69 36.49
C SER A 9 -36.37 -74.17 37.71
N HIS A 10 -36.78 -72.90 37.74
CA HIS A 10 -38.19 -72.47 37.78
C HIS A 10 -38.31 -70.94 37.63
N ALA A 11 -39.47 -70.56 37.11
CA ALA A 11 -39.83 -69.25 36.60
C ALA A 11 -40.11 -68.21 37.70
N ALA A 12 -39.98 -66.93 37.35
CA ALA A 12 -40.96 -65.92 37.75
C ALA A 12 -40.86 -64.72 36.80
N ARG A 13 -41.94 -64.49 36.06
CA ARG A 13 -42.20 -63.25 35.33
C ARG A 13 -42.57 -62.16 36.34
N CYS A 14 -41.92 -61.02 36.30
CA CYS A 14 -42.51 -59.76 36.76
C CYS A 14 -42.31 -58.70 35.68
N ALA A 15 -43.44 -58.23 35.16
CA ALA A 15 -43.56 -57.07 34.30
C ALA A 15 -43.13 -55.81 35.06
N GLY A 16 -42.46 -54.89 34.36
CA GLY A 16 -42.06 -53.61 34.92
C GLY A 16 -41.57 -52.70 33.80
N ALA A 17 -42.51 -52.02 33.16
CA ALA A 17 -42.23 -50.95 32.22
C ALA A 17 -41.57 -49.76 32.94
N ALA A 18 -40.43 -49.31 32.44
CA ALA A 18 -39.93 -47.96 32.68
C ALA A 18 -38.98 -47.59 31.53
N CYS A 19 -39.52 -46.91 30.52
CA CYS A 19 -38.73 -46.18 29.54
C CYS A 19 -38.03 -45.02 30.26
N VAL A 20 -36.77 -45.21 30.65
CA VAL A 20 -35.93 -44.12 31.16
C VAL A 20 -35.24 -43.49 29.94
N ALA A 21 -35.80 -42.38 29.47
CA ALA A 21 -35.15 -41.51 28.51
C ALA A 21 -33.92 -40.86 29.16
N ALA A 22 -32.73 -41.37 28.85
CA ALA A 22 -31.48 -40.72 29.21
C ALA A 22 -31.28 -39.48 28.34
N ALA A 23 -31.69 -38.32 28.84
CA ALA A 23 -31.35 -37.03 28.25
C ALA A 23 -29.84 -36.78 28.45
N LEU A 24 -29.09 -36.82 27.34
CA LEU A 24 -27.70 -36.41 27.28
C LEU A 24 -27.62 -34.89 27.54
N ALA A 25 -27.22 -34.49 28.74
CA ALA A 25 -26.86 -33.12 29.05
C ALA A 25 -25.54 -32.78 28.34
N GLN A 26 -25.63 -32.02 27.26
CA GLN A 26 -24.47 -31.44 26.56
C GLN A 26 -23.88 -30.33 27.44
N PRO A 27 -22.57 -30.33 27.75
CA PRO A 27 -21.94 -29.17 28.36
C PRO A 27 -21.89 -28.05 27.31
N ALA A 28 -22.59 -26.96 27.63
CA ALA A 28 -22.59 -25.73 26.85
C ALA A 28 -21.15 -25.23 26.67
N ALA A 29 -20.65 -25.33 25.44
CA ALA A 29 -19.47 -24.59 25.02
C ALA A 29 -19.80 -23.10 25.14
N ALA A 30 -19.30 -22.47 26.20
CA ALA A 30 -19.30 -21.03 26.34
C ALA A 30 -18.44 -20.45 25.21
N GLY A 31 -19.10 -20.05 24.11
CA GLY A 31 -18.47 -19.25 23.09
C GLY A 31 -18.21 -17.86 23.64
N GLN A 32 -17.01 -17.61 24.16
CA GLN A 32 -16.50 -16.25 24.23
C GLN A 32 -16.41 -15.72 22.78
N GLN A 33 -17.42 -14.93 22.38
CA GLN A 33 -17.34 -14.10 21.19
C GLN A 33 -16.22 -13.09 21.41
N ALA A 34 -15.07 -13.34 20.78
CA ALA A 34 -13.99 -12.37 20.71
C ALA A 34 -14.54 -11.09 20.08
N GLN A 35 -14.55 -10.01 20.85
CA GLN A 35 -14.90 -8.69 20.34
C GLN A 35 -13.94 -8.35 19.19
N PRO A 36 -14.42 -7.87 18.05
CA PRO A 36 -13.55 -7.49 16.95
C PRO A 36 -12.62 -6.39 17.44
N ALA A 37 -11.31 -6.64 17.39
CA ALA A 37 -10.33 -5.63 17.69
C ALA A 37 -10.59 -4.44 16.75
N PHE A 38 -11.00 -3.30 17.32
CA PHE A 38 -11.12 -2.06 16.58
C PHE A 38 -9.76 -1.78 15.94
N ALA A 39 -9.66 -1.96 14.62
CA ALA A 39 -8.47 -1.60 13.87
C ALA A 39 -8.18 -0.13 14.18
N ARG A 40 -7.06 0.14 14.85
CA ARG A 40 -6.58 1.50 15.11
C ARG A 40 -6.25 2.13 13.77
N HIS A 41 -7.23 2.78 13.15
CA HIS A 41 -6.99 3.58 11.96
C HIS A 41 -6.13 4.77 12.39
N SER A 42 -4.91 4.84 11.86
CA SER A 42 -4.08 6.03 12.01
C SER A 42 -4.88 7.24 11.50
N PRO A 43 -4.92 8.37 12.23
CA PRO A 43 -5.63 9.58 11.81
C PRO A 43 -4.99 10.24 10.57
N TYR A 44 -3.93 9.63 10.02
CA TYR A 44 -3.24 10.11 8.85
C TYR A 44 -4.12 10.07 7.60
N ARG A 45 -4.47 11.25 7.10
CA ARG A 45 -5.05 11.43 5.77
C ARG A 45 -3.92 11.79 4.80
N PRO A 46 -3.82 11.15 3.62
CA PRO A 46 -2.88 11.56 2.58
C PRO A 46 -3.33 12.92 2.01
N THR A 47 -3.08 13.99 2.76
CA THR A 47 -3.25 15.35 2.26
C THR A 47 -2.05 15.67 1.38
N GLY A 48 -2.32 16.29 0.24
CA GLY A 48 -1.28 16.79 -0.67
C GLY A 48 -0.33 17.80 -0.01
N LEU A 49 0.60 18.32 -0.81
CA LEU A 49 1.65 19.21 -0.31
C LEU A 49 1.07 20.44 0.43
N PRO A 50 1.52 20.76 1.67
CA PRO A 50 1.03 21.92 2.41
C PRO A 50 1.27 23.24 1.67
N GLN A 51 0.40 24.24 1.88
CA GLN A 51 0.48 25.52 1.17
C GLN A 51 1.83 26.23 1.35
N ARG A 52 2.39 26.23 2.56
CA ARG A 52 3.72 26.80 2.84
C ARG A 52 4.83 26.16 1.99
N ALA A 53 4.74 24.85 1.75
CA ALA A 53 5.72 24.13 0.94
C ALA A 53 5.54 24.46 -0.54
N LYS A 54 4.28 24.57 -1.03
CA LYS A 54 4.00 25.05 -2.39
C LYS A 54 4.62 26.44 -2.64
N ILE A 55 4.43 27.39 -1.73
CA ILE A 55 5.01 28.74 -1.82
C ILE A 55 6.54 28.66 -1.81
N TYR A 56 7.12 27.85 -0.93
CA TYR A 56 8.58 27.66 -0.87
C TYR A 56 9.16 27.19 -2.22
N TYR A 57 8.57 26.15 -2.83
CA TYR A 57 9.05 25.63 -4.12
C TYR A 57 8.84 26.64 -5.26
N GLN A 58 7.74 27.38 -5.25
CA GLN A 58 7.47 28.42 -6.25
C GLN A 58 8.50 29.54 -6.18
N MET A 59 8.76 30.07 -4.98
CA MET A 59 9.60 31.25 -4.78
C MET A 59 11.11 30.94 -4.80
N THR A 60 11.50 29.78 -4.25
CA THR A 60 12.92 29.45 -4.02
C THR A 60 13.45 28.47 -5.06
N ARG A 61 12.56 27.66 -5.65
CA ARG A 61 12.94 26.54 -6.53
C ARG A 61 12.38 26.67 -7.93
N GLY A 62 11.63 27.74 -8.21
CA GLY A 62 11.18 28.09 -9.55
C GLY A 62 10.17 27.12 -10.15
N ILE A 63 9.41 26.38 -9.32
CA ILE A 63 8.39 25.45 -9.81
C ILE A 63 7.10 25.50 -8.99
N ASP A 64 5.98 25.25 -9.65
CA ASP A 64 4.69 25.02 -9.02
C ASP A 64 3.88 23.93 -9.76
N ASN A 65 2.58 23.81 -9.45
CA ASN A 65 1.67 22.81 -10.03
C ASN A 65 2.21 21.37 -10.02
N MET A 66 2.94 21.01 -8.96
CA MET A 66 3.57 19.70 -8.82
C MET A 66 2.53 18.60 -8.60
N ARG A 67 2.58 17.54 -9.41
CA ARG A 67 1.72 16.37 -9.29
C ARG A 67 2.51 15.08 -9.50
N VAL A 68 2.19 14.06 -8.72
CA VAL A 68 2.70 12.70 -8.88
C VAL A 68 1.51 11.80 -9.10
N ARG A 69 1.44 11.12 -10.25
CA ARG A 69 0.30 10.28 -10.62
C ARG A 69 0.76 8.90 -11.06
N HIS A 70 0.00 7.88 -10.68
CA HIS A 70 0.09 6.59 -11.34
C HIS A 70 -0.37 6.68 -12.80
N THR A 71 0.21 5.82 -13.63
CA THR A 71 -0.30 5.56 -14.98
C THR A 71 -1.27 4.38 -14.94
N ALA A 72 -2.13 4.25 -15.95
CA ALA A 72 -3.20 3.24 -15.98
C ALA A 72 -2.72 1.77 -15.87
N SER A 73 -1.42 1.50 -16.04
CA SER A 73 -0.83 0.17 -15.91
C SER A 73 -0.09 -0.05 -14.59
N ASP A 74 -0.14 0.89 -13.63
CA ASP A 74 0.50 0.85 -12.29
C ASP A 74 2.01 0.55 -12.26
N ASN A 75 2.65 0.54 -13.44
CA ASN A 75 4.07 0.24 -13.60
C ASN A 75 4.92 1.49 -13.86
N LEU A 76 4.29 2.65 -14.02
CA LEU A 76 4.96 3.93 -14.20
C LEU A 76 4.31 4.98 -13.32
N ILE A 77 5.16 5.86 -12.78
CA ILE A 77 4.74 7.04 -12.03
C ILE A 77 5.18 8.28 -12.79
N ARG A 78 4.24 9.17 -13.09
CA ARG A 78 4.53 10.46 -13.72
C ARG A 78 4.65 11.53 -12.67
N PHE A 79 5.78 12.24 -12.66
CA PHE A 79 5.92 13.53 -12.00
C PHE A 79 5.74 14.65 -13.03
N SER A 80 4.89 15.63 -12.72
CA SER A 80 4.63 16.80 -13.54
C SER A 80 4.77 18.07 -12.71
N TYR A 81 5.26 19.13 -13.32
CA TYR A 81 5.48 20.42 -12.68
C TYR A 81 5.40 21.54 -13.72
N ARG A 82 5.10 22.76 -13.29
CA ARG A 82 5.21 23.97 -14.11
C ARG A 82 6.39 24.80 -13.65
N VAL A 83 7.15 25.34 -14.60
CA VAL A 83 8.30 26.20 -14.31
C VAL A 83 7.81 27.63 -14.10
N THR A 84 8.21 28.26 -13.00
CA THR A 84 7.98 29.69 -12.71
C THR A 84 9.25 30.51 -12.88
N ASP A 85 10.41 29.94 -12.57
CA ASP A 85 11.73 30.54 -12.78
C ASP A 85 12.69 29.51 -13.40
N PRO A 86 13.04 29.65 -14.69
CA PRO A 86 13.96 28.75 -15.39
C PRO A 86 15.37 28.68 -14.78
N VAL A 87 15.85 29.75 -14.16
CA VAL A 87 17.19 29.80 -13.56
C VAL A 87 17.22 28.96 -12.30
N ALA A 88 16.24 29.15 -11.40
CA ALA A 88 16.10 28.36 -10.18
C ALA A 88 15.80 26.87 -10.48
N ALA A 89 14.98 26.60 -11.51
CA ALA A 89 14.58 25.25 -11.91
C ALA A 89 15.59 24.52 -12.81
N LYS A 90 16.70 25.17 -13.22
CA LYS A 90 17.66 24.67 -14.24
C LYS A 90 18.05 23.20 -14.06
N ARG A 91 18.20 22.73 -12.82
CA ARG A 91 18.58 21.35 -12.51
C ARG A 91 17.59 20.30 -13.01
N LEU A 92 16.30 20.63 -13.12
CA LEU A 92 15.28 19.70 -13.62
C LEU A 92 15.42 19.45 -15.14
N GLY A 93 15.93 20.45 -15.88
CA GLY A 93 16.21 20.33 -17.32
C GLY A 93 17.61 19.80 -17.65
N ASP A 94 18.49 19.68 -16.65
CA ASP A 94 19.89 19.29 -16.81
C ASP A 94 20.04 17.80 -17.18
N LYS A 95 20.45 17.51 -18.42
CA LYS A 95 20.63 16.15 -18.93
C LYS A 95 21.62 15.32 -18.12
N SER A 96 22.58 15.95 -17.45
CA SER A 96 23.59 15.27 -16.63
C SER A 96 23.08 14.90 -15.23
N ALA A 97 21.98 15.51 -14.77
CA ALA A 97 21.38 15.16 -13.49
C ALA A 97 20.57 13.88 -13.64
N THR A 98 20.77 12.96 -12.69
CA THR A 98 20.02 11.70 -12.58
C THR A 98 18.81 11.89 -11.67
N PRO A 99 17.57 11.84 -12.21
CA PRO A 99 16.36 11.98 -11.41
C PRO A 99 15.95 10.63 -10.83
N HIS A 100 15.72 10.57 -9.52
CA HIS A 100 15.15 9.41 -8.84
C HIS A 100 13.86 9.80 -8.09
N LEU A 101 12.97 8.83 -7.89
CA LEU A 101 11.80 8.95 -7.03
C LEU A 101 11.97 8.01 -5.84
N TYR A 102 11.92 8.55 -4.63
CA TYR A 102 12.05 7.76 -3.40
C TYR A 102 10.70 7.64 -2.70
N GLY A 103 10.24 6.41 -2.46
CA GLY A 103 9.06 6.10 -1.64
C GLY A 103 9.40 6.10 -0.16
N GLN A 104 8.72 6.92 0.63
CA GLN A 104 9.01 7.04 2.07
C GLN A 104 8.60 5.80 2.87
N THR A 105 7.53 5.13 2.45
CA THR A 105 6.99 3.94 3.15
C THR A 105 7.57 2.65 2.58
N SER A 106 7.64 2.56 1.26
CA SER A 106 8.17 1.39 0.56
C SER A 106 9.70 1.32 0.58
N HIS A 107 10.38 2.43 0.87
CA HIS A 107 11.82 2.61 0.68
C HIS A 107 12.30 2.31 -0.76
N ALA A 108 11.36 2.27 -1.71
CA ALA A 108 11.67 2.02 -3.11
C ALA A 108 12.37 3.25 -3.71
N LEU A 109 13.42 3.01 -4.48
CA LEU A 109 14.08 4.03 -5.29
C LEU A 109 13.81 3.71 -6.76
N LEU A 110 13.06 4.58 -7.43
CA LEU A 110 12.68 4.41 -8.81
C LEU A 110 13.51 5.31 -9.72
N ASP A 111 13.96 4.73 -10.83
CA ASP A 111 14.70 5.43 -11.86
C ASP A 111 13.83 5.73 -13.09
N ILE A 112 14.32 6.65 -13.93
CA ILE A 112 13.71 6.93 -15.23
C ILE A 112 14.14 5.84 -16.22
N PRO A 113 13.20 5.07 -16.81
CA PRO A 113 13.54 4.06 -17.79
C PRO A 113 14.07 4.69 -19.09
N VAL A 114 15.02 4.01 -19.73
CA VAL A 114 15.55 4.35 -21.06
C VAL A 114 14.92 3.42 -22.08
N MET A 115 14.31 3.96 -23.12
CA MET A 115 13.71 3.20 -24.22
C MET A 115 14.53 3.36 -25.49
N ASP A 116 14.76 2.27 -26.23
CA ASP A 116 15.69 2.21 -27.37
C ASP A 116 15.50 3.33 -28.41
N LYS A 117 14.25 3.75 -28.68
CA LYS A 117 13.91 4.77 -29.70
C LYS A 117 13.47 6.13 -29.13
N ILE A 118 13.23 6.22 -27.83
CA ILE A 118 12.66 7.43 -27.19
C ILE A 118 13.68 8.05 -26.23
N GLY A 119 14.64 7.27 -25.73
CA GLY A 119 15.58 7.67 -24.69
C GLY A 119 14.93 7.66 -23.30
N GLN A 120 15.43 8.50 -22.40
CA GLN A 120 14.86 8.67 -21.07
C GLN A 120 13.47 9.30 -21.16
N LEU A 121 12.49 8.77 -20.42
CA LEU A 121 11.13 9.31 -20.36
C LEU A 121 11.06 10.58 -19.51
N ARG A 122 11.67 11.66 -19.99
CA ARG A 122 11.68 12.99 -19.38
C ARG A 122 11.90 14.08 -20.42
N GLN A 123 11.40 15.27 -20.12
CA GLN A 123 11.75 16.46 -20.87
C GLN A 123 13.03 17.09 -20.29
N SER A 124 13.99 17.39 -21.14
CA SER A 124 15.28 17.96 -20.76
C SER A 124 15.71 19.05 -21.74
N GLY A 125 16.63 19.91 -21.32
CA GLY A 125 17.07 21.10 -22.07
C GLY A 125 16.64 22.41 -21.41
N PRO A 126 16.71 23.53 -22.15
CA PRO A 126 16.32 24.84 -21.65
C PRO A 126 14.85 24.86 -21.20
N LEU A 127 14.63 25.27 -19.95
CA LEU A 127 13.29 25.42 -19.38
C LEU A 127 12.72 26.80 -19.72
N GLN A 128 11.39 26.87 -19.84
CA GLN A 128 10.66 28.10 -20.16
C GLN A 128 9.63 28.38 -19.05
N ALA A 129 9.55 29.64 -18.60
CA ALA A 129 8.60 30.05 -17.58
C ALA A 129 7.17 29.90 -18.11
N GLY A 130 6.27 29.41 -17.25
CA GLY A 130 4.87 29.14 -17.58
C GLY A 130 4.61 27.79 -18.25
N HIS A 131 5.64 27.08 -18.69
CA HIS A 131 5.47 25.78 -19.36
C HIS A 131 5.41 24.62 -18.36
N GLU A 132 4.59 23.63 -18.69
CA GLU A 132 4.53 22.36 -17.96
C GLU A 132 5.54 21.36 -18.51
N TYR A 133 6.20 20.68 -17.59
CA TYR A 133 7.19 19.65 -17.86
C TYR A 133 6.88 18.37 -17.09
N TRP A 134 7.45 17.26 -17.55
CA TRP A 134 7.25 15.98 -16.89
C TRP A 134 8.47 15.05 -16.99
N MET A 135 8.50 14.09 -16.05
CA MET A 135 9.37 12.92 -16.06
C MET A 135 8.59 11.70 -15.57
N VAL A 136 8.97 10.52 -16.05
CA VAL A 136 8.31 9.25 -15.73
C VAL A 136 9.32 8.29 -15.10
N PHE A 137 8.94 7.72 -13.97
CA PHE A 137 9.72 6.75 -13.22
C PHE A 137 9.14 5.34 -13.41
N SER A 138 10.00 4.33 -13.49
CA SER A 138 9.58 2.93 -13.55
C SER A 138 9.24 2.42 -12.16
N ASN A 139 7.97 2.09 -11.94
CA ASN A 139 7.48 1.46 -10.72
C ASN A 139 7.21 -0.03 -10.98
N LYS A 140 8.22 -0.76 -11.46
CA LYS A 140 8.10 -2.18 -11.79
C LYS A 140 7.73 -2.97 -10.53
N GLY A 141 6.69 -3.80 -10.62
CA GLY A 141 6.16 -4.53 -9.46
C GLY A 141 5.30 -3.67 -8.52
N SER A 142 5.02 -2.42 -8.91
CA SER A 142 4.14 -1.49 -8.21
C SER A 142 4.52 -1.33 -6.73
N ALA A 143 5.81 -1.11 -6.45
CA ALA A 143 6.36 -0.99 -5.11
C ALA A 143 5.80 0.25 -4.38
N ILE A 144 5.74 1.38 -5.09
CA ILE A 144 5.08 2.60 -4.59
C ILE A 144 3.59 2.53 -4.92
N LYS A 145 2.72 2.88 -3.96
CA LYS A 145 1.25 2.84 -4.12
C LYS A 145 0.61 4.23 -4.11
N PRO A 146 -0.61 4.40 -4.68
CA PRO A 146 -1.40 5.61 -4.48
C PRO A 146 -1.58 5.91 -2.98
N GLY A 147 -1.49 7.19 -2.61
CA GLY A 147 -1.52 7.69 -1.25
C GLY A 147 -0.17 7.68 -0.52
N GLU A 148 0.87 7.01 -1.08
CA GLU A 148 2.22 7.03 -0.51
C GLU A 148 2.87 8.41 -0.67
N ARG A 149 3.73 8.76 0.29
CA ARG A 149 4.59 9.95 0.17
C ARG A 149 5.86 9.61 -0.56
N VAL A 150 6.22 10.47 -1.50
CA VAL A 150 7.42 10.33 -2.30
C VAL A 150 8.24 11.61 -2.31
N ASN A 151 9.54 11.44 -2.50
CA ASN A 151 10.48 12.53 -2.72
C ASN A 151 11.04 12.43 -4.15
N VAL A 152 11.07 13.55 -4.87
CA VAL A 152 11.73 13.65 -6.18
C VAL A 152 13.14 14.20 -5.96
N LEU A 153 14.15 13.47 -6.41
CA LEU A 153 15.56 13.79 -6.21
C LEU A 153 16.22 13.98 -7.58
N VAL A 154 16.68 15.20 -7.91
CA VAL A 154 17.37 15.50 -9.16
C VAL A 154 18.68 16.21 -8.86
N GLY A 155 19.75 15.44 -8.63
CA GLY A 155 21.00 15.98 -8.08
C GLY A 155 20.77 16.68 -6.74
N SER A 156 21.09 17.98 -6.66
CA SER A 156 20.81 18.83 -5.47
C SER A 156 19.38 19.37 -5.43
N PHE A 157 18.56 19.09 -6.44
CA PHE A 157 17.19 19.54 -6.53
C PHE A 157 16.23 18.51 -5.90
N HIS A 158 15.83 18.72 -4.65
CA HIS A 158 14.90 17.83 -3.93
C HIS A 158 13.52 18.47 -3.79
N ILE A 159 12.49 17.63 -3.89
CA ILE A 159 11.09 17.96 -3.60
C ILE A 159 10.55 16.85 -2.71
N ASP A 160 10.18 17.20 -1.49
CA ASP A 160 9.80 16.23 -0.47
C ASP A 160 8.30 16.18 -0.21
N GLY A 161 7.82 14.99 0.12
CA GLY A 161 6.49 14.76 0.68
C GLY A 161 5.34 14.97 -0.31
N LEU A 162 5.58 14.79 -1.61
CA LEU A 162 4.52 14.71 -2.61
C LEU A 162 3.69 13.45 -2.35
N VAL A 163 2.38 13.54 -2.55
CA VAL A 163 1.48 12.38 -2.44
C VAL A 163 1.24 11.83 -3.85
N VAL A 164 1.32 10.51 -3.97
CA VAL A 164 0.98 9.81 -5.20
C VAL A 164 -0.54 9.75 -5.35
N GLU A 165 -1.05 10.27 -6.47
CA GLU A 165 -2.47 10.23 -6.85
C GLU A 165 -2.80 9.05 -7.79
#